data_AF-A0A832LT56-F1
#
_entry.id   AF-A0A832LT56-F1
#
_cell.length_a   1.000
_cell.length_b   1.000
_cell.length_c   1.000
_cell.angle_alpha   90.00
_cell.angle_beta   90.00
_cell.angle_gamma   90.00
#
_symmetry.space_group_name_H-M   'P 1'
#
loop_
_entity.id
_entity.type
_entity.pdbx_description
1 polymer ?
#
loop_
_entity_poly.entity_id
_entity_poly.type
_entity_poly.pdbx_seq_one_letter_code
_entity_poly.pdbx_strand_id
1 'polypeptide(L)'
;QSGVSVLAYGVVSFGADEKTARTIFEFAKAMGIPVITADPAPESFGYLARLCQEYRIRVAIHNHGPNTRYDTIRTVEDAMRGQPDWIGACIDTAHFLRSGEDPVEAARRFGKRVHAVHLKDVKDRTRYTLLGEGDLDLVGFLRVLRRMGFTGCLALEYEEKPDDPLPDLRACLQAIQGALRKV
;
A
#
# COMPACT_ATOMS: atom_id res chain seq x y z
N GLN A 1 26.85 5.13 5.22
CA GLN A 1 25.44 4.77 4.95
C GLN A 1 24.87 5.78 3.98
N SER A 2 24.07 5.36 3.00
CA SER A 2 23.58 6.21 1.89
C SER A 2 22.40 7.12 2.24
N GLY A 3 22.03 7.26 3.53
CA GLY A 3 20.88 8.05 3.96
C GLY A 3 19.51 7.43 3.62
N VAL A 4 19.46 6.14 3.32
CA VAL A 4 18.25 5.39 2.94
C VAL A 4 17.83 4.45 4.07
N SER A 5 16.53 4.38 4.35
CA SER A 5 15.94 3.46 5.33
C SER A 5 14.84 2.62 4.69
N VAL A 6 14.71 1.37 5.11
CA VAL A 6 13.67 0.45 4.60
C VAL A 6 12.44 0.56 5.49
N LEU A 7 11.35 1.14 4.96
CA LEU A 7 10.11 1.39 5.71
C LEU A 7 9.06 0.28 5.56
N ALA A 8 9.13 -0.49 4.48
CA ALA A 8 8.24 -1.61 4.20
C ALA A 8 8.94 -2.66 3.31
N TYR A 9 8.41 -3.89 3.30
CA TYR A 9 8.85 -4.98 2.42
C TYR A 9 7.65 -5.68 1.78
N GLY A 10 7.68 -5.93 0.48
CA GLY A 10 6.62 -6.64 -0.25
C GLY A 10 6.52 -6.22 -1.72
N VAL A 11 5.46 -6.60 -2.45
CA VAL A 11 4.25 -7.31 -1.98
C VAL A 11 4.51 -8.82 -1.80
N VAL A 12 4.27 -9.35 -0.60
CA VAL A 12 4.48 -10.76 -0.25
C VAL A 12 3.18 -11.57 -0.40
N SER A 13 3.24 -12.72 -1.05
CA SER A 13 2.13 -13.68 -1.07
C SER A 13 2.21 -14.62 0.15
N PHE A 14 1.16 -14.68 0.96
CA PHE A 14 1.06 -15.61 2.10
C PHE A 14 0.01 -16.69 1.85
N GLY A 15 0.44 -17.96 1.81
CA GLY A 15 -0.44 -19.13 1.65
C GLY A 15 -0.66 -19.88 2.97
N ALA A 16 -0.86 -21.20 2.91
CA ALA A 16 -1.05 -22.02 4.13
C ALA A 16 0.24 -22.27 4.95
N ASP A 17 1.43 -22.03 4.38
CA ASP A 17 2.70 -22.36 5.01
C ASP A 17 3.19 -21.29 6.00
N GLU A 18 2.82 -21.44 7.27
CA GLU A 18 3.30 -20.58 8.36
C GLU A 18 4.83 -20.58 8.52
N LYS A 19 5.52 -21.70 8.22
CA LYS A 19 6.98 -21.76 8.42
C LYS A 19 7.68 -20.80 7.47
N THR A 20 7.26 -20.77 6.21
CA THR A 20 7.75 -19.78 5.24
C THR A 20 7.33 -18.36 5.64
N ALA A 21 6.12 -18.15 6.16
CA ALA A 21 5.75 -16.83 6.65
C ALA A 21 6.65 -16.35 7.79
N ARG A 22 6.98 -17.23 8.75
CA ARG A 22 7.84 -16.92 9.88
C ARG A 22 9.23 -16.44 9.46
N THR A 23 9.86 -17.07 8.47
CA THR A 23 11.19 -16.63 7.99
C THR A 23 11.15 -15.21 7.42
N ILE A 24 10.04 -14.81 6.80
CA ILE A 24 9.83 -13.45 6.30
C ILE A 24 9.71 -12.45 7.46
N PHE A 25 8.98 -12.81 8.53
CA PHE A 25 8.88 -11.97 9.73
C PHE A 25 10.22 -11.85 10.48
N GLU A 26 11.00 -12.93 10.56
CA GLU A 26 12.35 -12.93 11.12
C GLU A 26 13.28 -12.01 10.32
N PHE A 27 13.24 -12.10 8.99
CA PHE A 27 13.96 -11.19 8.10
C PHE A 27 13.56 -9.72 8.33
N ALA A 28 12.25 -9.43 8.29
CA ALA A 28 11.75 -8.07 8.49
C ALA A 28 12.15 -7.53 9.87
N LYS A 29 12.13 -8.36 10.92
CA LYS A 29 12.59 -8.01 12.25
C LYS A 29 14.08 -7.69 12.29
N ALA A 30 14.91 -8.53 11.69
CA ALA A 30 16.36 -8.33 11.62
C ALA A 30 16.73 -7.04 10.86
N MET A 31 15.95 -6.69 9.85
CA MET A 31 16.13 -5.48 9.04
C MET A 31 15.49 -4.22 9.65
N GLY A 32 14.77 -4.36 10.78
CA GLY A 32 14.05 -3.25 11.41
C GLY A 32 12.85 -2.73 10.60
N ILE A 33 12.28 -3.58 9.73
CA ILE A 33 11.18 -3.22 8.83
C ILE A 33 9.85 -3.32 9.60
N PRO A 34 9.08 -2.22 9.72
CA PRO A 34 7.87 -2.19 10.56
C PRO A 34 6.60 -2.69 9.86
N VAL A 35 6.59 -2.79 8.52
CA VAL A 35 5.41 -3.14 7.72
C VAL A 35 5.78 -4.11 6.61
N ILE A 36 4.99 -5.16 6.43
CA ILE A 36 5.02 -6.05 5.26
C ILE A 36 3.78 -5.75 4.42
N THR A 37 3.95 -5.34 3.16
CA THR A 37 2.83 -5.27 2.21
C THR A 37 2.59 -6.66 1.62
N ALA A 38 1.33 -7.08 1.48
CA ALA A 38 1.02 -8.48 1.21
C ALA A 38 -0.26 -8.69 0.39
N ASP A 39 -0.30 -9.78 -0.36
CA ASP A 39 -1.50 -10.40 -0.93
C ASP A 39 -1.77 -11.73 -0.20
N PRO A 40 -2.35 -11.69 1.02
CA PRO A 40 -2.58 -12.89 1.82
C PRO A 40 -3.74 -13.72 1.29
N ALA A 41 -3.60 -15.04 1.24
CA ALA A 41 -4.72 -15.95 1.05
C ALA A 41 -5.57 -16.03 2.34
N PRO A 42 -6.90 -16.25 2.28
CA PRO A 42 -7.77 -16.25 3.46
C PRO A 42 -7.33 -17.19 4.59
N GLU A 43 -6.77 -18.34 4.24
CA GLU A 43 -6.25 -19.33 5.18
C GLU A 43 -5.03 -18.85 5.98
N SER A 44 -4.35 -17.77 5.52
CA SER A 44 -3.15 -17.25 6.18
C SER A 44 -3.45 -16.33 7.37
N PHE A 45 -4.64 -15.72 7.42
CA PHE A 45 -4.94 -14.67 8.41
C PHE A 45 -4.81 -15.14 9.86
N GLY A 46 -5.15 -16.41 10.14
CA GLY A 46 -5.09 -16.96 11.50
C GLY A 46 -3.67 -16.93 12.08
N TYR A 47 -2.67 -17.38 11.32
CA TYR A 47 -1.28 -17.32 11.78
C TYR A 47 -0.68 -15.92 11.59
N LEU A 48 -1.06 -15.16 10.56
CA LEU A 48 -0.56 -13.80 10.33
C LEU A 48 -0.87 -12.88 11.51
N ALA A 49 -2.08 -12.95 12.07
CA ALA A 49 -2.46 -12.19 13.25
C ALA A 49 -1.51 -12.47 14.43
N ARG A 50 -1.16 -13.76 14.67
CA ARG A 50 -0.22 -14.18 15.72
C ARG A 50 1.20 -13.69 15.43
N LEU A 51 1.70 -13.86 14.21
CA LEU A 51 3.06 -13.40 13.84
C LEU A 51 3.19 -11.88 13.94
N CYS A 52 2.18 -11.13 13.50
CA CYS A 52 2.19 -9.68 13.64
C CYS A 52 2.38 -9.23 15.09
N GLN A 53 1.66 -9.87 16.02
CA GLN A 53 1.76 -9.58 17.45
C GLN A 53 3.11 -10.02 18.03
N GLU A 54 3.59 -11.21 17.67
CA GLU A 54 4.85 -11.79 18.12
C GLU A 54 6.05 -10.91 17.74
N TYR A 55 6.11 -10.48 16.48
CA TYR A 55 7.25 -9.71 15.94
C TYR A 55 7.09 -8.20 16.08
N ARG A 56 5.86 -7.73 16.37
CA ARG A 56 5.46 -6.31 16.34
C ARG A 56 5.66 -5.68 14.97
N ILE A 57 5.23 -6.41 13.94
CA ILE A 57 5.30 -6.00 12.53
C ILE A 57 3.88 -5.99 11.98
N ARG A 58 3.53 -4.93 11.24
CA ARG A 58 2.20 -4.82 10.62
C ARG A 58 2.18 -5.56 9.29
N VAL A 59 1.03 -6.10 8.93
CA VAL A 59 0.76 -6.60 7.57
C VAL A 59 -0.27 -5.69 6.90
N ALA A 60 0.04 -5.24 5.70
CA ALA A 60 -0.79 -4.33 4.92
C ALA A 60 -1.29 -5.04 3.66
N ILE A 61 -2.59 -5.38 3.62
CA ILE A 61 -3.26 -6.04 2.50
C ILE A 61 -3.23 -5.11 1.29
N HIS A 62 -2.49 -5.49 0.26
CA HIS A 62 -2.34 -4.76 -0.99
C HIS A 62 -3.54 -5.04 -1.90
N ASN A 63 -4.26 -3.98 -2.30
CA ASN A 63 -5.29 -4.12 -3.31
C ASN A 63 -4.66 -4.22 -4.71
N HIS A 64 -4.93 -5.31 -5.42
CA HIS A 64 -4.68 -5.42 -6.85
C HIS A 64 -5.96 -5.16 -7.62
N GLY A 65 -5.89 -4.79 -8.90
CA GLY A 65 -7.12 -4.61 -9.68
C GLY A 65 -6.91 -4.65 -11.19
N PRO A 66 -8.01 -4.78 -11.95
CA PRO A 66 -9.36 -5.20 -11.52
C PRO A 66 -9.50 -6.74 -11.43
N ASN A 67 -10.59 -7.25 -10.86
CA ASN A 67 -10.98 -8.67 -10.80
C ASN A 67 -10.03 -9.56 -9.99
N THR A 68 -9.47 -9.02 -8.90
CA THR A 68 -8.63 -9.77 -7.97
C THR A 68 -9.33 -9.92 -6.61
N ARG A 69 -8.76 -10.72 -5.71
CA ARG A 69 -9.35 -10.97 -4.38
C ARG A 69 -9.62 -9.68 -3.59
N TYR A 70 -8.75 -8.70 -3.71
CA TYR A 70 -8.75 -7.46 -2.94
C TYR A 70 -8.91 -6.23 -3.84
N ASP A 71 -9.77 -6.31 -4.86
CA ASP A 71 -9.87 -5.26 -5.87
C ASP A 71 -10.78 -4.08 -5.53
N THR A 72 -11.67 -4.24 -4.54
CA THR A 72 -12.64 -3.22 -4.13
C THR A 72 -12.40 -2.79 -2.69
N ILE A 73 -12.90 -1.60 -2.32
CA ILE A 73 -12.82 -1.13 -0.94
C ILE A 73 -13.49 -2.14 -0.01
N ARG A 74 -14.63 -2.68 -0.44
CA ARG A 74 -15.40 -3.68 0.31
C ARG A 74 -14.61 -4.96 0.55
N THR A 75 -13.93 -5.53 -0.45
CA THR A 75 -13.19 -6.79 -0.25
C THR A 75 -12.03 -6.62 0.71
N VAL A 76 -11.36 -5.46 0.71
CA VAL A 76 -10.33 -5.15 1.71
C VAL A 76 -10.92 -4.97 3.11
N GLU A 77 -12.05 -4.27 3.27
CA GLU A 77 -12.73 -4.16 4.57
C GLU A 77 -13.16 -5.51 5.13
N ASP A 78 -13.74 -6.36 4.28
CA ASP A 78 -14.21 -7.69 4.67
C ASP A 78 -13.02 -8.57 5.09
N ALA A 79 -11.87 -8.47 4.43
CA ALA A 79 -10.64 -9.16 4.84
C ALA A 79 -10.07 -8.64 6.17
N MET A 80 -10.20 -7.33 6.44
CA MET A 80 -9.77 -6.70 7.69
C MET A 80 -10.72 -6.95 8.86
N ARG A 81 -11.97 -7.33 8.60
CA ARG A 81 -13.02 -7.50 9.60
C ARG A 81 -12.65 -8.61 10.60
N GLY A 82 -12.69 -8.28 11.89
CA GLY A 82 -12.32 -9.21 12.97
C GLY A 82 -10.82 -9.46 13.14
N GLN A 83 -9.97 -8.90 12.28
CA GLN A 83 -8.51 -8.96 12.42
C GLN A 83 -8.03 -7.89 13.41
N PRO A 84 -6.91 -8.13 14.13
CA PRO A 84 -6.31 -7.11 14.98
C PRO A 84 -5.78 -5.93 14.15
N ASP A 85 -5.59 -4.77 14.80
CA ASP A 85 -5.07 -3.54 14.17
C ASP A 85 -3.72 -3.71 13.47
N TRP A 86 -2.96 -4.76 13.79
CA TRP A 86 -1.73 -5.10 13.11
C TRP A 86 -1.91 -5.47 11.64
N ILE A 87 -3.09 -6.00 11.27
CA ILE A 87 -3.47 -6.25 9.89
C ILE A 87 -4.21 -5.01 9.40
N GLY A 88 -3.84 -4.46 8.26
CA GLY A 88 -4.44 -3.27 7.69
C GLY A 88 -4.38 -3.30 6.17
N ALA A 89 -4.45 -2.14 5.53
CA ALA A 89 -4.40 -2.00 4.08
C ALA A 89 -3.09 -1.37 3.61
N CYS A 90 -2.59 -1.85 2.48
CA CYS A 90 -1.70 -1.11 1.60
C CYS A 90 -2.56 -0.59 0.44
N ILE A 91 -2.81 0.73 0.42
CA ILE A 91 -3.63 1.33 -0.65
C ILE A 91 -2.75 1.49 -1.89
N ASP A 92 -3.01 0.71 -2.95
CA ASP A 92 -2.60 1.05 -4.31
C ASP A 92 -3.68 1.94 -4.95
N THR A 93 -3.31 3.20 -5.18
CA THR A 93 -4.24 4.21 -5.70
C THR A 93 -4.68 3.92 -7.13
N ALA A 94 -3.79 3.41 -7.98
CA ALA A 94 -4.13 3.11 -9.38
C ALA A 94 -5.01 1.87 -9.49
N HIS A 95 -4.75 0.82 -8.70
CA HIS A 95 -5.57 -0.38 -8.73
C HIS A 95 -7.01 -0.11 -8.29
N PHE A 96 -7.24 0.69 -7.24
CA PHE A 96 -8.61 1.09 -6.89
C PHE A 96 -9.27 1.93 -7.98
N LEU A 97 -8.56 2.89 -8.57
CA LEU A 97 -9.10 3.65 -9.70
C LEU A 97 -9.52 2.72 -10.86
N ARG A 98 -8.66 1.77 -11.24
CA ARG A 98 -8.94 0.76 -12.28
C ARG A 98 -10.11 -0.16 -11.93
N SER A 99 -10.36 -0.40 -10.65
CA SER A 99 -11.52 -1.17 -10.16
C SER A 99 -12.80 -0.34 -9.98
N GLY A 100 -12.83 0.93 -10.38
CA GLY A 100 -14.02 1.78 -10.20
C GLY A 100 -14.17 2.41 -8.82
N GLU A 101 -13.18 2.24 -7.94
CA GLU A 101 -13.20 2.75 -6.57
C GLU A 101 -12.50 4.12 -6.45
N ASP A 102 -12.77 4.84 -5.36
CA ASP A 102 -12.10 6.09 -5.00
C ASP A 102 -11.05 5.86 -3.91
N PRO A 103 -9.74 6.01 -4.21
CA PRO A 103 -8.69 5.87 -3.19
C PRO A 103 -8.79 6.86 -2.03
N VAL A 104 -9.36 8.05 -2.24
CA VAL A 104 -9.58 9.04 -1.17
C VAL A 104 -10.62 8.52 -0.18
N GLU A 105 -11.69 7.90 -0.69
CA GLU A 105 -12.71 7.25 0.13
C GLU A 105 -12.16 6.01 0.84
N ALA A 106 -11.36 5.20 0.15
CA ALA A 106 -10.67 4.05 0.74
C ALA A 106 -9.83 4.48 1.95
N ALA A 107 -9.03 5.54 1.81
CA ALA A 107 -8.21 6.07 2.90
C ALA A 107 -9.08 6.56 4.08
N ARG A 108 -10.21 7.22 3.82
CA ARG A 108 -11.13 7.66 4.90
C ARG A 108 -11.72 6.47 5.65
N ARG A 109 -12.18 5.44 4.93
CA ARG A 109 -12.84 4.26 5.51
C ARG A 109 -11.86 3.38 6.29
N PHE A 110 -10.66 3.16 5.76
CA PHE A 110 -9.64 2.34 6.42
C PHE A 110 -8.98 3.07 7.60
N GLY A 111 -8.90 4.40 7.53
CA GLY A 111 -8.44 5.25 8.62
C GLY A 111 -7.07 4.84 9.16
N LYS A 112 -6.96 4.62 10.47
CA LYS A 112 -5.70 4.24 11.14
C LYS A 112 -5.15 2.87 10.72
N ARG A 113 -5.92 2.06 9.99
CA ARG A 113 -5.48 0.77 9.44
C ARG A 113 -4.89 0.89 8.04
N VAL A 114 -4.71 2.10 7.50
CA VAL A 114 -3.80 2.31 6.36
C VAL A 114 -2.36 2.23 6.86
N HIS A 115 -1.67 1.13 6.55
CA HIS A 115 -0.31 0.87 7.05
C HIS A 115 0.76 1.20 6.01
N ALA A 116 0.40 1.17 4.73
CA ALA A 116 1.24 1.52 3.61
C ALA A 116 0.40 2.08 2.45
N VAL A 117 1.06 2.73 1.51
CA VAL A 117 0.46 3.22 0.27
C VAL A 117 1.45 2.96 -0.87
N HIS A 118 0.93 2.40 -1.96
CA HIS A 118 1.58 2.39 -3.26
C HIS A 118 0.92 3.48 -4.12
N LEU A 119 1.64 4.58 -4.31
CA LEU A 119 1.13 5.78 -4.94
C LEU A 119 1.42 5.75 -6.44
N LYS A 120 0.36 5.53 -7.20
CA LYS A 120 0.34 5.44 -8.68
C LYS A 120 -0.83 6.23 -9.23
N ASP A 121 -0.76 6.57 -10.51
CA ASP A 121 -1.86 7.23 -11.21
C ASP A 121 -2.25 6.47 -12.47
N VAL A 122 -3.51 6.62 -12.85
CA VAL A 122 -4.06 6.12 -14.11
C VAL A 122 -4.93 7.19 -14.72
N LYS A 123 -4.96 7.24 -16.04
CA LYS A 123 -5.85 8.10 -16.80
C LYS A 123 -6.97 7.29 -17.42
N ASP A 124 -8.17 7.84 -17.42
CA ASP A 124 -9.38 7.19 -17.94
C ASP A 124 -9.60 5.81 -17.31
N ARG A 125 -9.17 5.65 -16.04
CA ARG A 125 -9.21 4.44 -15.20
C ARG A 125 -8.55 3.20 -15.83
N THR A 126 -7.67 3.38 -16.82
CA THR A 126 -7.17 2.26 -17.63
C THR A 126 -5.67 2.29 -17.82
N ARG A 127 -5.11 3.43 -18.25
CA ARG A 127 -3.70 3.55 -18.63
C ARG A 127 -2.90 4.19 -17.50
N TYR A 128 -1.81 3.55 -17.07
CA TYR A 128 -0.88 4.15 -16.13
C TYR A 128 -0.30 5.46 -16.67
N THR A 129 -0.10 6.43 -15.77
CA THR A 129 0.42 7.74 -16.14
C THR A 129 1.20 8.36 -14.99
N LEU A 130 1.79 9.53 -15.22
CA LEU A 130 2.53 10.27 -14.20
C LEU A 130 1.56 10.77 -13.13
N LEU A 131 2.04 10.81 -11.88
CA LEU A 131 1.25 11.35 -10.78
C LEU A 131 0.85 12.80 -11.05
N GLY A 132 -0.45 13.08 -10.92
CA GLY A 132 -1.03 14.40 -11.15
C GLY A 132 -1.43 14.69 -12.60
N GLU A 133 -1.20 13.74 -13.52
CA GLU A 133 -1.69 13.80 -14.90
C GLU A 133 -2.88 12.86 -15.15
N GLY A 134 -3.19 12.00 -14.18
CA GLY A 134 -4.29 11.04 -14.24
C GLY A 134 -5.52 11.44 -13.44
N ASP A 135 -6.27 10.42 -13.03
CA ASP A 135 -7.59 10.51 -12.41
C ASP A 135 -7.50 10.60 -10.88
N LEU A 136 -6.33 10.36 -10.28
CA LEU A 136 -6.15 10.46 -8.83
C LEU A 136 -6.32 11.91 -8.35
N ASP A 137 -7.25 12.15 -7.42
CA ASP A 137 -7.23 13.38 -6.60
C ASP A 137 -6.04 13.33 -5.62
N LEU A 138 -4.83 13.57 -6.14
CA LEU A 138 -3.59 13.48 -5.38
C LEU A 138 -3.59 14.41 -4.17
N VAL A 139 -4.11 15.63 -4.33
CA VAL A 139 -4.19 16.61 -3.24
C VAL A 139 -5.17 16.15 -2.17
N GLY A 140 -6.37 15.72 -2.56
CA GLY A 140 -7.38 15.21 -1.63
C GLY A 140 -6.92 13.95 -0.89
N PHE A 141 -6.25 13.04 -1.58
CA PHE A 141 -5.69 11.82 -1.02
C PHE A 141 -4.61 12.14 0.04
N LEU A 142 -3.61 12.96 -0.31
CA LEU A 142 -2.58 13.39 0.63
C LEU A 142 -3.16 14.18 1.81
N ARG A 143 -4.24 14.95 1.61
CA ARG A 143 -4.94 15.67 2.68
C ARG A 143 -5.56 14.71 3.67
N VAL A 144 -6.18 13.64 3.19
CA VAL A 144 -6.78 12.60 4.03
C VAL A 144 -5.69 11.89 4.84
N LEU A 145 -4.59 11.47 4.21
CA LEU A 145 -3.46 10.85 4.91
C LEU A 145 -2.87 11.76 5.99
N ARG A 146 -2.69 13.06 5.69
CA ARG A 146 -2.19 14.02 6.68
C ARG A 146 -3.16 14.20 7.85
N ARG A 147 -4.47 14.33 7.60
CA ARG A 147 -5.48 14.50 8.66
C ARG A 147 -5.57 13.30 9.59
N MET A 148 -5.36 12.08 9.09
CA MET A 148 -5.37 10.88 9.95
C MET A 148 -4.03 10.65 10.66
N GLY A 149 -3.01 11.47 10.42
CA GLY A 149 -1.67 11.29 10.97
C GLY A 149 -0.97 10.05 10.44
N PHE A 150 -1.13 9.74 9.14
CA PHE A 150 -0.45 8.62 8.51
C PHE A 150 1.07 8.78 8.60
N THR A 151 1.75 7.78 9.15
CA THR A 151 3.22 7.73 9.29
C THR A 151 3.81 6.49 8.61
N GLY A 152 3.04 5.79 7.78
CA GLY A 152 3.49 4.61 7.06
C GLY A 152 4.32 4.96 5.82
N CYS A 153 4.70 3.92 5.07
CA CYS A 153 5.41 4.11 3.81
C CYS A 153 4.46 4.64 2.73
N LEU A 154 4.78 5.78 2.12
CA LEU A 154 4.19 6.28 0.89
C LEU A 154 5.17 5.98 -0.25
N ALA A 155 5.04 4.81 -0.87
CA ALA A 155 5.92 4.36 -1.94
C ALA A 155 5.46 4.96 -3.27
N LEU A 156 6.36 5.66 -3.98
CA LEU A 156 6.16 5.94 -5.40
C LEU A 156 6.43 4.65 -6.17
N GLU A 157 5.37 4.04 -6.69
CA GLU A 157 5.48 2.87 -7.55
C GLU A 157 5.28 3.31 -9.00
N TYR A 158 6.19 2.92 -9.88
CA TYR A 158 6.20 3.32 -11.28
C TYR A 158 6.60 2.11 -12.12
N GLU A 159 5.71 1.67 -12.98
CA GLU A 159 5.80 0.38 -13.70
C GLU A 159 6.06 0.56 -15.21
N GLU A 160 6.35 1.78 -15.64
CA GLU A 160 6.58 2.11 -17.04
C GLU A 160 8.08 2.31 -17.31
N LYS A 161 8.50 2.26 -18.59
CA LYS A 161 9.87 2.58 -19.06
C LYS A 161 11.01 2.01 -18.18
N PRO A 162 11.13 0.67 -18.02
CA PRO A 162 12.13 0.06 -17.14
C PRO A 162 13.58 0.43 -17.51
N ASP A 163 13.85 0.74 -18.78
CA ASP A 163 15.19 1.09 -19.27
C ASP A 163 15.63 2.53 -18.91
N ASP A 164 14.69 3.46 -18.74
CA ASP A 164 14.97 4.86 -18.37
C ASP A 164 13.81 5.51 -17.57
N PRO A 165 13.58 5.09 -16.32
CA PRO A 165 12.46 5.58 -15.52
C PRO A 165 12.76 6.91 -14.82
N LEU A 166 14.02 7.34 -14.77
CA LEU A 166 14.46 8.46 -13.93
C LEU A 166 13.81 9.81 -14.28
N PRO A 167 13.60 10.19 -15.55
CA PRO A 167 12.90 11.43 -15.88
C PRO A 167 11.46 11.45 -15.34
N ASP A 168 10.74 10.35 -15.52
CA ASP A 168 9.34 10.20 -15.11
C ASP A 168 9.21 10.15 -13.57
N LEU A 169 10.12 9.44 -12.89
CA LEU A 169 10.19 9.43 -11.41
C LEU A 169 10.42 10.84 -10.84
N ARG A 170 11.25 11.67 -11.49
CA ARG A 170 11.47 13.07 -11.08
C ARG A 170 10.21 13.90 -11.28
N ALA A 171 9.48 13.72 -12.37
CA ALA A 171 8.21 14.41 -12.62
C ALA A 171 7.16 14.04 -11.56
N CYS A 172 7.01 12.74 -11.27
CA CYS A 172 6.15 12.24 -10.20
C CYS A 172 6.50 12.85 -8.84
N LEU A 173 7.80 12.90 -8.48
CA LEU A 173 8.24 13.52 -7.24
C LEU A 173 7.91 15.01 -7.16
N GLN A 174 8.07 15.76 -8.26
CA GLN A 174 7.68 17.17 -8.32
C GLN A 174 6.17 17.35 -8.13
N ALA A 175 5.35 16.48 -8.72
CA ALA A 175 3.91 16.50 -8.54
C ALA A 175 3.51 16.25 -7.07
N ILE A 176 4.11 15.23 -6.42
CA ILE A 176 3.90 14.96 -4.99
C ILE A 176 4.28 16.18 -4.14
N GLN A 177 5.46 16.77 -4.36
CA GLN A 177 5.90 17.96 -3.62
C GLN A 177 4.97 19.16 -3.84
N GLY A 178 4.48 19.34 -5.07
CA GLY A 178 3.49 20.37 -5.42
C GLY A 178 2.16 20.17 -4.70
N ALA A 179 1.69 18.92 -4.62
CA ALA A 179 0.48 18.57 -3.90
C ALA A 179 0.64 18.75 -2.38
N LEU A 180 1.78 18.37 -1.81
CA LEU A 180 2.10 18.53 -0.38
C LEU A 180 2.06 19.99 0.09
N ARG A 181 2.40 20.96 -0.78
CA ARG A 181 2.28 22.40 -0.46
C ARG A 181 0.83 22.90 -0.33
N LYS A 182 -0.15 22.11 -0.77
CA LYS A 182 -1.59 22.45 -0.77
C LYS A 182 -2.38 21.76 0.34
N VAL A 183 -1.70 21.00 1.21
CA VAL A 183 -2.30 20.24 2.32
C VAL A 183 -1.76 20.65 3.67
#